data_AF-A0A4Y8A6U2-F1
#
_entry.id   AF-A0A4Y8A6U2-F1
#
_cell.length_a   1.000
_cell.length_b   1.000
_cell.length_c   1.000
_cell.angle_alpha   90.00
_cell.angle_beta   90.00
_cell.angle_gamma   90.00
#
_symmetry.space_group_name_H-M   'P 1'
#
loop_
_entity.id
_entity.type
_entity.pdbx_description
1 polymer ?
#
loop_
_entity_poly.entity_id
_entity_poly.type
_entity_poly.pdbx_seq_one_letter_code
_entity_poly.pdbx_strand_id
1 'polypeptide(L)'
;MDKLDVVIANAAIAKGFVPIKEAKRSDVLEHVNVNVLGVLSLFQATRALLERAAADASPGEKPVFAIIGTVAGSMGGMMDIPNAVYGASKVMAHWYGLRLHKEEE
;
A
#
# COMPACT_ATOMS: atom_id res chain seq x y z
N MET A 1 18.26 -2.14 17.12
CA MET A 1 17.91 -2.51 15.74
C MET A 1 18.29 -1.34 14.87
N ASP A 2 19.31 -1.49 14.03
CA ASP A 2 19.93 -0.40 13.28
C ASP A 2 19.66 -0.48 11.77
N LYS A 3 19.10 -1.58 11.25
CA LYS A 3 18.60 -1.68 9.87
C LYS A 3 17.37 -2.58 9.75
N LEU A 4 16.68 -2.47 8.61
CA LEU A 4 15.56 -3.33 8.21
C LEU A 4 15.77 -3.78 6.76
N ASP A 5 15.93 -5.08 6.53
CA ASP A 5 16.10 -5.62 5.18
C ASP A 5 14.75 -5.79 4.47
N VAL A 6 13.68 -6.03 5.23
CA VAL A 6 12.33 -6.26 4.69
C VAL A 6 11.29 -5.55 5.56
N VAL A 7 10.41 -4.80 4.91
CA VAL A 7 9.21 -4.20 5.50
C VAL A 7 8.00 -4.62 4.68
N ILE A 8 6.99 -5.19 5.34
CA ILE A 8 5.76 -5.64 4.68
C ILE A 8 4.59 -4.79 5.17
N ALA A 9 4.12 -3.89 4.32
CA ALA A 9 2.96 -3.04 4.55
C ALA A 9 1.65 -3.83 4.25
N ASN A 10 1.29 -4.72 5.17
CA ASN A 10 0.13 -5.62 5.03
C ASN A 10 -1.18 -5.07 5.60
N ALA A 11 -1.12 -4.29 6.68
CA ALA A 11 -2.31 -3.88 7.44
C ALA A 11 -3.33 -3.14 6.56
N ALA A 12 -4.59 -3.56 6.62
CA ALA A 12 -5.70 -2.94 5.90
C ALA A 12 -7.03 -3.24 6.59
N ILE A 13 -8.01 -2.36 6.39
CA ILE A 13 -9.43 -2.62 6.66
C ILE A 13 -10.20 -2.84 5.37
N ALA A 14 -11.27 -3.63 5.47
CA ALA A 14 -12.30 -3.77 4.45
C ALA A 14 -13.66 -3.73 5.13
N LYS A 15 -14.37 -2.61 5.02
CA LYS A 15 -15.72 -2.43 5.55
C LYS A 15 -16.64 -1.91 4.45
N GLY A 16 -17.90 -2.30 4.53
CA GLY A 16 -18.92 -1.84 3.59
C GLY A 16 -18.73 -2.43 2.20
N PHE A 17 -19.47 -3.50 1.91
CA PHE A 17 -19.63 -3.98 0.54
C PHE A 17 -20.89 -3.31 -0.03
N VAL A 18 -20.72 -2.08 -0.51
CA VAL A 18 -21.80 -1.23 -1.04
C VAL A 18 -21.52 -0.77 -2.48
N PRO A 19 -22.57 -0.58 -3.29
CA PRO A 19 -22.42 0.04 -4.59
C PRO A 19 -22.00 1.51 -4.44
N ILE A 20 -21.43 2.09 -5.49
CA ILE A 20 -20.89 3.47 -5.45
C ILE A 20 -21.92 4.52 -5.01
N LYS A 21 -23.20 4.34 -5.38
CA LYS A 21 -24.31 5.23 -5.01
C LYS A 21 -24.61 5.27 -3.51
N GLU A 22 -24.14 4.28 -2.75
CA GLU A 22 -24.34 4.14 -1.31
C GLU A 22 -23.05 4.34 -0.51
N ALA A 23 -21.91 4.58 -1.18
CA ALA A 23 -20.63 4.79 -0.53
C ALA A 23 -20.63 6.07 0.31
N LYS A 24 -20.36 5.94 1.60
CA LYS A 24 -20.24 7.07 2.51
C LYS A 24 -18.84 7.66 2.45
N ARG A 25 -18.76 8.99 2.42
CA ARG A 25 -17.47 9.70 2.47
C ARG A 25 -16.66 9.37 3.72
N SER A 26 -17.32 9.15 4.86
CA SER A 26 -16.67 8.72 6.11
C SER A 26 -15.93 7.40 5.95
N ASP A 27 -16.56 6.43 5.29
CA ASP A 27 -16.01 5.09 5.13
C ASP A 27 -14.81 5.12 4.16
N VAL A 28 -14.91 5.94 3.10
CA VAL A 28 -13.80 6.23 2.18
C VAL A 28 -12.62 6.85 2.92
N LEU A 29 -12.87 7.88 3.74
CA LEU A 29 -11.81 8.54 4.52
C LEU A 29 -11.14 7.56 5.49
N GLU A 30 -11.91 6.71 6.18
CA GLU A 30 -11.37 5.71 7.08
C GLU A 30 -10.43 4.73 6.33
N HIS A 31 -10.87 4.23 5.17
CA HIS A 31 -10.06 3.32 4.36
C HIS A 31 -8.82 3.98 3.78
N VAL A 32 -8.92 5.25 3.32
CA VAL A 32 -7.74 6.00 2.85
C VAL A 32 -6.75 6.18 4.01
N ASN A 33 -7.22 6.54 5.20
CA ASN A 33 -6.35 6.73 6.35
C ASN A 33 -5.58 5.44 6.69
N VAL A 34 -6.26 4.29 6.74
CA VAL A 34 -5.62 3.02 7.10
C VAL A 34 -4.84 2.40 5.93
N ASN A 35 -5.51 2.15 4.79
CA ASN A 35 -4.97 1.34 3.70
C ASN A 35 -3.97 2.07 2.81
N VAL A 36 -3.94 3.41 2.89
CA VAL A 36 -3.12 4.25 2.04
C VAL A 36 -2.14 5.07 2.87
N LEU A 37 -2.65 5.95 3.74
CA LEU A 37 -1.76 6.83 4.52
C LEU A 37 -0.95 6.02 5.54
N GLY A 38 -1.52 4.97 6.14
CA GLY A 38 -0.75 4.04 6.97
C GLY A 38 0.43 3.40 6.25
N VAL A 39 0.27 3.04 4.97
CA VAL A 39 1.36 2.51 4.14
C VAL A 39 2.43 3.57 3.86
N LEU A 40 2.00 4.78 3.49
CA LEU A 40 2.91 5.90 3.25
C LEU A 40 3.71 6.27 4.50
N SER A 41 3.04 6.38 5.66
CA SER A 41 3.69 6.66 6.94
C SER A 41 4.65 5.55 7.34
N LEU A 42 4.29 4.28 7.13
CA LEU A 42 5.20 3.16 7.41
C LEU A 42 6.47 3.28 6.57
N PHE A 43 6.35 3.50 5.26
CA PHE A 43 7.50 3.72 4.38
C PHE A 43 8.39 4.85 4.89
N GLN A 44 7.82 6.03 5.13
CA GLN A 44 8.56 7.20 5.60
C GLN A 44 9.28 6.93 6.94
N ALA A 45 8.62 6.24 7.87
CA ALA A 45 9.19 5.90 9.17
C ALA A 45 10.33 4.86 9.07
N THR A 46 10.28 3.94 8.10
CA THR A 46 11.29 2.88 7.94
C THR A 46 12.36 3.19 6.91
N ARG A 47 12.22 4.27 6.12
CA ARG A 47 13.10 4.59 4.97
C ARG A 47 14.58 4.60 5.34
N ALA A 48 14.94 5.31 6.41
CA ALA A 48 16.34 5.39 6.84
C ALA A 48 16.93 4.04 7.29
N LEU A 49 16.10 3.11 7.79
CA LEU A 49 16.52 1.75 8.17
C LEU A 49 16.72 0.87 6.92
N LEU A 50 15.89 1.05 5.90
CA LEU A 50 16.02 0.39 4.60
C LEU A 50 17.26 0.89 3.85
N GLU A 51 17.54 2.20 3.85
CA GLU A 51 18.75 2.77 3.24
C GLU A 51 20.04 2.21 3.87
N ARG A 52 20.04 2.01 5.20
CA ARG A 52 21.17 1.35 5.88
C ARG A 52 21.31 -0.11 5.47
N ALA A 53 20.20 -0.82 5.28
CA ALA A 53 20.25 -2.17 4.74
C ALA A 53 20.80 -2.20 3.31
N ALA A 54 20.44 -1.24 2.45
CA ALA A 54 21.00 -1.13 1.10
C ALA A 54 22.51 -0.85 1.11
N ALA A 55 23.00 -0.01 2.03
CA ALA A 55 24.43 0.30 2.14
C ALA A 55 25.29 -0.90 2.55
N ASP A 56 24.72 -1.83 3.31
CA ASP A 56 25.39 -3.05 3.78
C ASP A 56 25.22 -4.25 2.85
N ALA A 57 24.40 -4.13 1.79
CA ALA A 57 23.96 -5.25 0.98
C ALA A 57 25.09 -5.80 0.08
N SER A 58 25.13 -7.12 -0.10
CA SER A 58 26.03 -7.73 -1.07
C SER A 58 25.63 -7.34 -2.50
N PRO A 59 26.53 -7.38 -3.49
CA PRO A 59 26.18 -7.11 -4.89
C PRO A 59 25.01 -7.99 -5.34
N GLY A 60 23.89 -7.35 -5.71
CA GLY A 60 22.67 -8.04 -6.16
C GLY A 60 21.58 -8.19 -5.08
N GLU A 61 21.85 -7.85 -3.83
CA GLU A 61 20.84 -7.77 -2.77
C GLU A 61 20.28 -6.35 -2.67
N LYS A 62 18.95 -6.22 -2.56
CA LYS A 62 18.27 -4.94 -2.31
C LYS A 62 17.27 -5.12 -1.17
N PRO A 63 17.14 -4.17 -0.24
CA PRO A 63 16.09 -4.21 0.76
C PRO A 63 14.71 -4.10 0.10
N VAL A 64 13.69 -4.65 0.76
CA VAL A 64 12.34 -4.76 0.19
C VAL A 64 11.34 -3.99 1.04
N PHE A 65 10.62 -3.06 0.41
CA PHE A 65 9.37 -2.51 0.95
C PHE A 65 8.19 -3.06 0.14
N ALA A 66 7.48 -4.02 0.69
CA ALA A 66 6.38 -4.72 0.01
C ALA A 66 5.02 -4.18 0.47
N ILE A 67 4.24 -3.61 -0.45
CA ILE A 67 2.84 -3.23 -0.21
C ILE A 67 1.94 -4.40 -0.57
N ILE A 68 1.12 -4.87 0.37
CA ILE A 68 0.16 -5.94 0.08
C ILE A 68 -1.09 -5.37 -0.59
N GLY A 69 -1.18 -5.65 -1.89
CA GLY A 69 -2.29 -5.28 -2.75
C GLY A 69 -3.48 -6.25 -2.70
N THR A 70 -4.40 -6.07 -3.64
CA THR A 70 -5.54 -6.98 -3.86
C THR A 70 -6.07 -6.78 -5.28
N VAL A 71 -6.66 -7.83 -5.86
CA VAL A 71 -7.38 -7.73 -7.15
C VAL A 71 -8.56 -6.75 -7.09
N ALA A 72 -9.07 -6.41 -5.90
CA ALA A 72 -10.12 -5.39 -5.73
C ALA A 72 -9.68 -3.98 -6.16
N GLY A 73 -8.37 -3.71 -6.24
CA GLY A 73 -7.82 -2.46 -6.78
C GLY A 73 -7.52 -2.50 -8.29
N SER A 74 -7.85 -3.59 -8.98
CA SER A 74 -7.59 -3.72 -10.42
C SER A 74 -8.57 -2.89 -11.25
N MET A 75 -8.07 -1.95 -12.05
CA MET A 75 -8.90 -1.20 -13.00
C MET A 75 -9.13 -1.97 -14.31
N GLY A 76 -8.16 -2.78 -14.77
CA GLY A 76 -8.28 -3.56 -16.00
C GLY A 76 -9.06 -4.87 -15.86
N GLY A 77 -9.37 -5.28 -14.62
CA GLY A 77 -10.13 -6.48 -14.29
C GLY A 77 -10.99 -6.25 -13.06
N MET A 78 -11.78 -5.17 -13.08
CA MET A 78 -12.62 -4.77 -11.95
C MET A 78 -13.65 -5.87 -11.66
N MET A 79 -13.62 -6.40 -10.45
CA MET A 79 -14.55 -7.46 -10.03
C MET A 79 -15.98 -6.92 -9.94
N ASP A 80 -16.95 -7.74 -10.32
CA ASP A 80 -18.39 -7.44 -10.16
C ASP A 80 -18.84 -7.70 -8.71
N ILE A 81 -18.31 -6.90 -7.80
CA ILE A 81 -18.68 -6.88 -6.39
C ILE A 81 -18.88 -5.44 -5.93
N PRO A 82 -19.84 -5.17 -5.04
CA PRO A 82 -20.08 -3.82 -4.53
C PRO A 82 -18.99 -3.45 -3.53
N ASN A 83 -17.78 -3.09 -3.98
CA ASN A 83 -16.62 -2.82 -3.12
C ASN A 83 -16.10 -1.38 -3.24
N ALA A 84 -17.00 -0.43 -3.52
CA ALA A 84 -16.66 0.93 -3.93
C ALA A 84 -15.71 1.68 -2.98
N VAL A 85 -15.69 1.31 -1.69
CA VAL A 85 -14.82 1.92 -0.67
C VAL A 85 -13.46 1.22 -0.62
N TYR A 86 -13.45 -0.08 -0.34
CA TYR A 86 -12.21 -0.86 -0.21
C TYR A 86 -11.39 -0.90 -1.51
N GLY A 87 -12.06 -1.19 -2.64
CA GLY A 87 -11.42 -1.28 -3.95
C GLY A 87 -10.70 0.02 -4.32
N ALA A 88 -11.39 1.16 -4.18
CA ALA A 88 -10.83 2.48 -4.43
C ALA A 88 -9.57 2.77 -3.58
N SER A 89 -9.58 2.42 -2.29
CA SER A 89 -8.40 2.59 -1.43
C SER A 89 -7.19 1.77 -1.94
N LYS A 90 -7.44 0.59 -2.49
CA LYS A 90 -6.39 -0.31 -2.98
C LYS A 90 -5.85 0.08 -4.36
N VAL A 91 -6.66 0.75 -5.20
CA VAL A 91 -6.16 1.43 -6.41
C VAL A 91 -5.08 2.45 -6.04
N MET A 92 -5.34 3.28 -5.02
CA MET A 92 -4.38 4.30 -4.58
C MET A 92 -3.10 3.67 -3.98
N ALA A 93 -3.24 2.60 -3.19
CA ALA A 93 -2.10 1.86 -2.68
C ALA A 93 -1.25 1.23 -3.79
N HIS A 94 -1.87 0.69 -4.85
CA HIS A 94 -1.16 0.20 -6.03
C HIS A 94 -0.42 1.31 -6.77
N TRP A 95 -1.03 2.48 -6.92
CA TRP A 95 -0.35 3.64 -7.51
C TRP A 95 0.91 4.00 -6.73
N TYR A 96 0.83 4.07 -5.39
CA TYR A 96 2.01 4.36 -4.56
C TYR A 96 3.08 3.28 -4.67
N GLY A 97 2.71 2.00 -4.74
CA GLY A 97 3.68 0.93 -4.98
C GLY A 97 4.45 1.13 -6.29
N LEU A 98 3.75 1.45 -7.38
CA LEU A 98 4.39 1.70 -8.67
C LEU A 98 5.26 2.96 -8.65
N ARG A 99 4.77 4.04 -8.02
CA ARG A 99 5.54 5.28 -7.93
C ARG A 99 6.80 5.09 -7.11
N LEU A 100 6.69 4.44 -5.95
CA LEU A 100 7.81 4.13 -5.07
C LEU A 100 8.86 3.29 -5.77
N HIS A 101 8.44 2.23 -6.47
CA HIS A 101 9.37 1.39 -7.24
C HIS A 101 10.17 2.20 -8.27
N LYS A 102 9.54 3.15 -8.97
CA LYS A 102 10.23 4.03 -9.94
C LYS A 102 11.15 5.07 -9.30
N GLU A 103 10.92 5.44 -8.05
CA GLU A 103 11.71 6.45 -7.33
C GLU A 103 12.92 5.84 -6.62
N GLU A 104 12.84 4.58 -6.21
CA GLU A 104 13.86 3.85 -5.44
C GLU A 104 14.57 2.75 -6.26
N GLU A 105 14.39 2.73 -7.59
CA GLU A 105 15.11 1.84 -8.53
C GLU A 105 16.57 2.23 -8.71
#